data_AF-A0A4Y8CXB1-F1
#
_entry.id   AF-A0A4Y8CXB1-F1
#
_cell.length_a   1.000
_cell.length_b   1.000
_cell.length_c   1.000
_cell.angle_alpha   90.00
_cell.angle_beta   90.00
_cell.angle_gamma   90.00
#
_symmetry.space_group_name_H-M   'P 1'
#
loop_
_entity.id
_entity.type
_entity.pdbx_description
1 polymer ?
#
loop_
_entity_poly.entity_id
_entity_poly.type
_entity_poly.pdbx_seq_one_letter_code
_entity_poly.pdbx_strand_id
1 'polypeptide(L)'
;MEGSSKSKIADGSWEDIKLPASDDLGGRQAQYISVISGGNDANCVSYITGTWPDGLKESWMGDCGYFCGGPWYPAHTISNVQDDYTPECTWIDSDRSNGIGIKKLGIHITDFTPTKARLDAYQNDTLLVCDSKPCFWIYGDIDMDTCLPYFDPILKFKQKTLLDVDSTTFTGPRSQSSVGRLITSNHTNHSANELCASDNSVGPDFVSHQEGVYCDMENKQAYPLCLLNPSNSTTVEICFDLEISVLVNQKPINARDKSLPNKEYHTVEYW
;
A
#
# COMPACT_ATOMS: atom_id res chain seq x y z
N MET A 1 17.08 -16.16 6.09
CA MET A 1 17.77 -17.02 5.10
C MET A 1 18.01 -16.16 3.88
N GLU A 2 19.20 -16.21 3.30
CA GLU A 2 19.57 -15.39 2.16
C GLU A 2 20.28 -16.24 1.11
N GLY A 3 20.15 -15.82 -0.14
CA GLY A 3 20.77 -16.48 -1.29
C GLY A 3 20.83 -15.50 -2.45
N SER A 4 21.82 -15.69 -3.31
CA SER A 4 22.04 -14.83 -4.48
C SER A 4 22.50 -15.67 -5.66
N SER A 5 22.06 -15.33 -6.86
CA SER A 5 22.69 -15.79 -8.09
C SER A 5 23.57 -14.70 -8.67
N LYS A 6 24.75 -15.06 -9.18
CA LYS A 6 25.63 -14.15 -9.95
C LYS A 6 25.45 -14.32 -11.47
N SER A 7 24.61 -15.26 -11.88
CA SER A 7 24.31 -15.51 -13.28
C SER A 7 23.44 -14.39 -13.84
N LYS A 8 23.71 -14.00 -15.10
CA LYS A 8 22.77 -13.17 -15.85
C LYS A 8 21.59 -14.05 -16.25
N ILE A 9 20.37 -13.59 -15.93
CA ILE A 9 19.14 -14.27 -16.34
C ILE A 9 18.82 -13.79 -17.76
N ALA A 10 18.79 -14.72 -18.71
CA ALA A 10 18.41 -14.39 -20.09
C ALA A 10 16.89 -14.12 -20.19
N ASP A 11 16.47 -13.34 -21.20
CA ASP A 11 15.05 -13.08 -21.45
C ASP A 11 14.27 -14.39 -21.64
N GLY A 12 13.09 -14.47 -21.02
CA GLY A 12 12.24 -15.67 -20.98
C GLY A 12 12.82 -16.86 -20.19
N SER A 13 13.96 -16.70 -19.52
CA SER A 13 14.60 -17.74 -18.72
C SER A 13 14.26 -17.62 -17.23
N TRP A 14 14.76 -18.57 -16.43
CA TRP A 14 14.55 -18.61 -14.98
C TRP A 14 15.79 -19.17 -14.28
N GLU A 15 15.92 -18.86 -12.99
CA GLU A 15 17.00 -19.35 -12.12
C GLU A 15 16.46 -19.76 -10.76
N ASP A 16 16.90 -20.91 -10.25
CA ASP A 16 16.57 -21.38 -8.91
C ASP A 16 17.61 -20.88 -7.89
N ILE A 17 17.14 -20.17 -6.86
CA ILE A 17 17.97 -19.74 -5.73
C ILE A 17 17.65 -20.60 -4.52
N LYS A 18 18.63 -21.39 -4.08
CA LYS A 18 18.49 -22.21 -2.86
C LYS A 18 18.78 -21.36 -1.62
N LEU A 19 17.83 -21.33 -0.70
CA LEU A 19 17.94 -20.68 0.60
C LEU A 19 18.20 -21.75 1.68
N PRO A 20 19.44 -21.89 2.18
CA PRO A 20 19.71 -22.84 3.25
C PRO A 20 19.07 -22.37 4.56
N ALA A 21 18.26 -23.22 5.18
CA ALA A 21 17.77 -23.03 6.53
C ALA A 21 18.81 -23.53 7.54
N SER A 22 18.99 -22.81 8.65
CA SER A 22 19.73 -23.32 9.80
C SER A 22 18.98 -24.48 10.46
N ASP A 23 19.70 -25.35 11.17
CA ASP A 23 19.13 -26.57 11.76
C ASP A 23 17.93 -26.30 12.70
N ASP A 24 17.93 -25.14 13.36
CA ASP A 24 16.85 -24.68 14.25
C ASP A 24 15.61 -24.13 13.53
N LEU A 25 15.72 -23.87 12.23
CA LEU A 25 14.62 -23.38 11.37
C LEU A 25 14.11 -24.44 10.39
N GLY A 26 14.65 -25.66 10.45
CA GLY A 26 14.26 -26.79 9.60
C GLY A 26 12.75 -27.07 9.62
N GLY A 27 12.16 -27.27 8.43
CA GLY A 27 10.74 -27.60 8.27
C GLY A 27 9.75 -26.44 8.39
N ARG A 28 10.22 -25.22 8.66
CA ARG A 28 9.35 -24.02 8.69
C ARG A 28 9.10 -23.50 7.28
N GLN A 29 7.87 -23.12 6.99
CA GLN A 29 7.48 -22.49 5.72
C GLN A 29 7.83 -21.00 5.75
N ALA A 30 8.46 -20.51 4.68
CA ALA A 30 8.77 -19.09 4.56
C ALA A 30 7.51 -18.31 4.16
N GLN A 31 7.14 -17.32 4.96
CA GLN A 31 5.96 -16.48 4.72
C GLN A 31 6.29 -15.21 3.94
N TYR A 32 7.53 -14.73 4.02
CA TYR A 32 7.96 -13.50 3.36
C TYR A 32 9.12 -13.77 2.41
N ILE A 33 9.09 -13.09 1.27
CA ILE A 33 10.15 -13.12 0.24
C ILE A 33 10.55 -11.68 -0.03
N SER A 34 11.87 -11.45 -0.02
CA SER A 34 12.50 -10.22 -0.47
C SER A 34 13.26 -10.52 -1.75
N VAL A 35 12.94 -9.83 -2.84
CA VAL A 35 13.71 -9.92 -4.09
C VAL A 35 14.35 -8.58 -4.38
N ILE A 36 15.65 -8.58 -4.65
CA ILE A 36 16.44 -7.36 -4.85
C ILE A 36 17.28 -7.54 -6.12
N SER A 37 17.31 -6.51 -6.98
CA SER A 37 18.29 -6.47 -8.06
C SER A 37 19.66 -6.10 -7.46
N GLY A 38 20.63 -7.00 -7.58
CA GLY A 38 22.01 -6.77 -7.13
C GLY A 38 22.99 -6.42 -8.27
N GLY A 39 22.52 -6.41 -9.52
CA GLY A 39 23.32 -6.14 -10.71
C GLY A 39 23.04 -4.76 -11.33
N ASN A 40 23.72 -4.49 -12.43
CA ASN A 40 23.55 -3.26 -13.22
C ASN A 40 22.48 -3.39 -14.31
N ASP A 41 22.03 -4.63 -14.58
CA ASP A 41 21.01 -4.88 -15.59
C ASP A 41 19.62 -4.87 -14.91
N ALA A 42 18.68 -4.12 -15.48
CA ALA A 42 17.29 -4.14 -15.07
C ALA A 42 16.68 -5.51 -15.41
N ASN A 43 15.96 -6.10 -14.46
CA ASN A 43 15.28 -7.39 -14.64
C ASN A 43 13.77 -7.18 -14.62
N CYS A 44 13.05 -7.75 -15.59
CA CYS A 44 11.59 -7.78 -15.58
C CYS A 44 11.12 -9.13 -15.07
N VAL A 45 10.50 -9.15 -13.88
CA VAL A 45 10.11 -10.38 -13.20
C VAL A 45 8.65 -10.70 -13.51
N SER A 46 8.41 -11.76 -14.27
CA SER A 46 7.06 -12.21 -14.66
C SER A 46 6.39 -13.08 -13.60
N TYR A 47 7.15 -13.87 -12.86
CA TYR A 47 6.68 -14.58 -11.68
C TYR A 47 7.83 -14.94 -10.74
N ILE A 48 7.51 -15.20 -9.48
CA ILE A 48 8.40 -15.76 -8.46
C ILE A 48 7.69 -16.96 -7.87
N THR A 49 8.35 -18.13 -7.82
CA THR A 49 7.81 -19.32 -7.18
C THR A 49 8.67 -19.72 -5.99
N GLY A 50 8.07 -19.88 -4.82
CA GLY A 50 8.69 -20.45 -3.64
C GLY A 50 8.31 -21.92 -3.49
N THR A 51 9.28 -22.80 -3.26
CA THR A 51 9.01 -24.21 -2.89
C THR A 51 9.36 -24.41 -1.42
N TRP A 52 8.36 -24.79 -0.61
CA TRP A 52 8.55 -25.06 0.81
C TRP A 52 9.11 -26.47 1.08
N PRO A 53 9.57 -26.76 2.33
CA PRO A 53 10.17 -28.05 2.67
C PRO A 53 9.25 -29.27 2.48
N ASP A 54 7.94 -29.07 2.52
CA ASP A 54 6.91 -30.10 2.27
C ASP A 54 6.59 -30.31 0.78
N GLY A 55 7.23 -29.53 -0.10
CA GLY A 55 7.04 -29.57 -1.55
C GLY A 55 5.88 -28.72 -2.07
N LEU A 56 5.13 -28.05 -1.18
CA LEU A 56 4.13 -27.07 -1.60
C LEU A 56 4.80 -25.89 -2.30
N LYS A 57 4.09 -25.34 -3.29
CA LYS A 57 4.56 -24.22 -4.10
C LYS A 57 3.59 -23.07 -3.99
N GLU A 58 4.12 -21.89 -3.73
CA GLU A 58 3.38 -20.63 -3.80
C GLU A 58 4.02 -19.74 -4.85
N SER A 59 3.20 -18.89 -5.47
CA SER A 59 3.65 -18.04 -6.58
C SER A 59 3.17 -16.61 -6.41
N TRP A 60 4.05 -15.66 -6.72
CA TRP A 60 3.72 -14.28 -6.99
C TRP A 60 3.85 -14.02 -8.49
N MET A 61 2.97 -13.20 -9.06
CA MET A 61 2.94 -12.87 -10.48
C MET A 61 3.28 -11.40 -10.68
N GLY A 62 3.98 -11.08 -11.77
CA GLY A 62 4.34 -9.71 -12.13
C GLY A 62 3.14 -8.81 -12.38
N ASP A 63 1.98 -9.39 -12.71
CA ASP A 63 0.69 -8.71 -12.79
C ASP A 63 0.34 -7.95 -11.51
N CYS A 64 0.75 -8.47 -10.35
CA CYS A 64 0.54 -7.81 -9.08
C CYS A 64 1.34 -6.52 -8.95
N GLY A 65 2.57 -6.48 -9.48
CA GLY A 65 3.34 -5.24 -9.51
C GLY A 65 2.79 -4.23 -10.50
N TYR A 66 2.31 -4.67 -11.67
CA TYR A 66 1.57 -3.79 -12.59
C TYR A 66 0.31 -3.22 -11.94
N PHE A 67 -0.50 -4.09 -11.34
CA PHE A 67 -1.74 -3.74 -10.64
C PHE A 67 -1.51 -2.70 -9.54
N CYS A 68 -0.37 -2.78 -8.85
CA CYS A 68 0.03 -1.82 -7.81
C CYS A 68 0.83 -0.62 -8.32
N GLY A 69 0.82 -0.35 -9.63
CA GLY A 69 1.41 0.86 -10.22
C GLY A 69 2.93 0.84 -10.39
N GLY A 70 3.55 -0.34 -10.28
CA GLY A 70 4.97 -0.53 -10.55
C GLY A 70 5.32 -0.37 -12.04
N PRO A 71 6.61 -0.15 -12.37
CA PRO A 71 7.07 -0.17 -13.75
C PRO A 71 6.94 -1.60 -14.30
N TRP A 72 6.37 -1.74 -15.50
CA TRP A 72 6.03 -3.05 -16.05
C TRP A 72 6.27 -3.15 -17.55
N TYR A 73 6.26 -4.38 -18.07
CA TYR A 73 6.24 -4.69 -19.49
C TYR A 73 5.56 -6.04 -19.74
N PRO A 74 5.02 -6.32 -20.93
CA PRO A 74 4.53 -7.65 -21.26
C PRO A 74 5.66 -8.68 -21.18
N ALA A 75 5.45 -9.78 -20.45
CA ALA A 75 6.43 -10.86 -20.44
C ALA A 75 6.45 -11.59 -21.80
N HIS A 76 7.51 -12.33 -22.09
CA HIS A 76 7.51 -13.31 -23.19
C HIS A 76 7.21 -14.75 -22.70
N THR A 77 6.92 -14.91 -21.41
CA THR A 77 6.67 -16.21 -20.78
C THR A 77 5.18 -16.53 -20.78
N ILE A 78 4.78 -17.62 -21.43
CA ILE A 78 3.40 -18.13 -21.34
C ILE A 78 3.24 -18.81 -19.97
N SER A 79 2.38 -18.25 -19.14
CA SER A 79 2.16 -18.73 -17.76
C SER A 79 0.99 -19.71 -17.65
N ASN A 80 0.04 -19.66 -18.60
CA ASN A 80 -1.03 -20.64 -18.74
C ASN A 80 -1.16 -21.07 -20.20
N VAL A 81 -0.80 -22.32 -20.47
CA VAL A 81 -0.80 -22.92 -21.82
C VAL A 81 -2.24 -23.14 -22.35
N GLN A 82 -3.25 -23.21 -21.47
CA GLN A 82 -4.64 -23.42 -21.88
C GLN A 82 -5.29 -22.13 -22.39
N ASP A 83 -4.95 -20.98 -21.80
CA ASP A 83 -5.55 -19.69 -22.11
C ASP A 83 -4.60 -18.75 -22.88
N ASP A 84 -3.39 -19.22 -23.22
CA ASP A 84 -2.30 -18.45 -23.84
C ASP A 84 -1.97 -17.16 -23.05
N TYR A 85 -2.15 -17.22 -21.72
CA TYR A 85 -1.98 -16.05 -20.87
C TYR A 85 -0.51 -15.72 -20.68
N THR A 86 -0.18 -14.51 -21.08
CA THR A 86 1.14 -13.90 -20.90
C THR A 86 1.00 -12.82 -19.82
N PRO A 87 1.66 -12.99 -18.67
CA PRO A 87 1.54 -12.05 -17.56
C PRO A 87 2.31 -10.77 -17.87
N GLU A 88 1.94 -9.70 -17.17
CA GLU A 88 2.81 -8.54 -17.07
C GLU A 88 3.99 -8.87 -16.16
N CYS A 89 5.18 -8.37 -16.51
CA CYS A 89 6.36 -8.46 -15.66
C CYS A 89 6.62 -7.12 -14.98
N THR A 90 7.18 -7.15 -13.77
CA THR A 90 7.53 -5.95 -13.00
C THR A 90 9.04 -5.71 -13.07
N TRP A 91 9.45 -4.49 -13.41
CA TRP A 91 10.85 -4.11 -13.48
C TRP A 91 11.47 -3.85 -12.11
N ILE A 92 12.67 -4.39 -11.92
CA ILE A 92 13.58 -4.06 -10.81
C ILE A 92 14.97 -3.72 -11.37
N ASP A 93 15.55 -2.63 -10.88
CA ASP A 93 16.85 -2.10 -11.31
C ASP A 93 17.58 -1.47 -10.11
N SER A 94 18.80 -1.96 -9.84
CA SER A 94 19.61 -1.48 -8.72
C SER A 94 20.31 -0.16 -9.03
N ASP A 95 20.76 0.01 -10.27
CA ASP A 95 21.70 1.07 -10.66
C ASP A 95 20.98 2.31 -11.23
N ARG A 96 19.70 2.14 -11.59
CA ARG A 96 18.78 3.19 -12.04
C ARG A 96 19.23 3.91 -13.30
N SER A 97 20.18 3.34 -14.03
CA SER A 97 20.77 3.93 -15.23
C SER A 97 19.73 4.20 -16.32
N ASN A 98 18.59 3.48 -16.27
CA ASN A 98 17.51 3.55 -17.26
C ASN A 98 16.25 4.25 -16.73
N GLY A 99 16.31 4.93 -15.58
CA GLY A 99 15.18 5.64 -14.99
C GLY A 99 14.18 4.74 -14.23
N ILE A 100 14.47 3.43 -14.10
CA ILE A 100 13.70 2.50 -13.27
C ILE A 100 14.18 2.69 -11.82
N GLY A 101 13.32 3.26 -10.98
CA GLY A 101 13.69 3.61 -9.61
C GLY A 101 13.56 2.47 -8.60
N ILE A 102 13.01 1.32 -9.00
CA ILE A 102 12.62 0.23 -8.11
C ILE A 102 13.74 -0.77 -7.93
N LYS A 103 14.19 -0.99 -6.69
CA LYS A 103 15.30 -1.91 -6.39
C LYS A 103 14.86 -3.24 -5.80
N LYS A 104 13.74 -3.26 -5.07
CA LYS A 104 13.35 -4.39 -4.22
C LYS A 104 11.83 -4.59 -4.21
N LEU A 105 11.42 -5.84 -4.19
CA LEU A 105 10.05 -6.28 -3.94
C LEU A 105 10.00 -6.93 -2.55
N GLY A 106 9.05 -6.50 -1.72
CA GLY A 106 8.66 -7.20 -0.51
C GLY A 106 7.33 -7.91 -0.72
N ILE A 107 7.27 -9.20 -0.43
CA ILE A 107 6.11 -10.05 -0.72
C ILE A 107 5.82 -10.93 0.49
N HIS A 108 4.61 -10.87 1.04
CA HIS A 108 4.06 -11.91 1.90
C HIS A 108 3.44 -12.99 1.01
N ILE A 109 4.19 -14.06 0.75
CA ILE A 109 3.87 -15.00 -0.34
C ILE A 109 2.55 -15.74 -0.11
N THR A 110 2.14 -15.92 1.14
CA THR A 110 0.87 -16.57 1.49
C THR A 110 -0.36 -15.70 1.21
N ASP A 111 -0.20 -14.40 0.98
CA ASP A 111 -1.28 -13.50 0.55
C ASP A 111 -1.59 -13.63 -0.94
N PHE A 112 -0.77 -14.37 -1.69
CA PHE A 112 -0.98 -14.65 -3.11
C PHE A 112 -1.52 -16.06 -3.36
N THR A 113 -1.78 -16.85 -2.31
CA THR A 113 -2.50 -18.12 -2.43
C THR A 113 -3.91 -17.87 -3.00
N PRO A 114 -4.27 -18.48 -4.14
CA PRO A 114 -5.46 -18.09 -4.89
C PRO A 114 -6.74 -18.60 -4.23
N THR A 115 -7.65 -17.67 -3.90
CA THR A 115 -9.06 -17.98 -3.60
C THR A 115 -9.96 -16.98 -4.30
N LYS A 116 -11.18 -17.39 -4.66
CA LYS A 116 -12.16 -16.48 -5.27
C LYS A 116 -12.46 -15.27 -4.37
N ALA A 117 -12.63 -15.51 -3.07
CA ALA A 117 -12.94 -14.46 -2.12
C ALA A 117 -11.82 -13.42 -1.99
N ARG A 118 -10.56 -13.86 -2.05
CA ARG A 118 -9.40 -12.97 -1.98
C ARG A 118 -9.20 -12.17 -3.27
N LEU A 119 -9.41 -12.81 -4.42
CA LEU A 119 -9.43 -12.11 -5.71
C LEU A 119 -10.50 -11.01 -5.71
N ASP A 120 -11.73 -11.36 -5.31
CA ASP A 120 -12.83 -10.39 -5.23
C ASP A 120 -12.51 -9.26 -4.24
N ALA A 121 -11.85 -9.53 -3.11
CA ALA A 121 -11.44 -8.51 -2.14
C ALA A 121 -10.38 -7.55 -2.71
N TYR A 122 -9.32 -8.06 -3.33
CA TYR A 122 -8.25 -7.23 -3.89
C TYR A 122 -8.73 -6.40 -5.09
N GLN A 123 -9.67 -6.91 -5.88
CA GLN A 123 -10.28 -6.15 -6.97
C GLN A 123 -11.18 -5.02 -6.47
N ASN A 124 -11.85 -5.22 -5.33
CA ASN A 124 -12.72 -4.20 -4.74
C ASN A 124 -11.96 -3.17 -3.91
N ASP A 125 -10.88 -3.57 -3.25
CA ASP A 125 -10.03 -2.71 -2.45
C ASP A 125 -8.56 -3.06 -2.68
N THR A 126 -7.92 -2.28 -3.55
CA THR A 126 -6.53 -2.48 -3.93
C THR A 126 -5.57 -2.13 -2.79
N LEU A 127 -6.00 -1.38 -1.78
CA LEU A 127 -5.16 -0.98 -0.64
C LEU A 127 -4.77 -2.19 0.22
N LEU A 128 -5.59 -3.25 0.22
CA LEU A 128 -5.32 -4.50 0.94
C LEU A 128 -4.02 -5.18 0.51
N VAL A 129 -3.59 -4.95 -0.73
CA VAL A 129 -2.36 -5.52 -1.30
C VAL A 129 -1.33 -4.43 -1.64
N CYS A 130 -1.74 -3.36 -2.32
CA CYS A 130 -0.82 -2.38 -2.88
C CYS A 130 -0.35 -1.32 -1.89
N ASP A 131 -1.14 -1.01 -0.85
CA ASP A 131 -0.77 -0.03 0.18
C ASP A 131 -0.41 -0.68 1.53
N SER A 132 -0.12 -1.98 1.48
CA SER A 132 0.24 -2.77 2.65
C SER A 132 1.69 -3.21 2.54
N LYS A 133 2.59 -2.42 3.13
CA LYS A 133 4.03 -2.71 3.17
C LYS A 133 4.39 -4.15 3.56
N PRO A 134 3.73 -4.77 4.57
CA PRO A 134 3.97 -6.17 4.88
C PRO A 134 3.36 -7.15 3.87
N CYS A 135 2.24 -6.85 3.20
CA CYS A 135 1.63 -7.73 2.18
C CYS A 135 2.41 -7.69 0.86
N PHE A 136 2.47 -6.53 0.22
CA PHE A 136 3.23 -6.33 -0.99
C PHE A 136 3.69 -4.88 -1.12
N TRP A 137 4.96 -4.70 -1.45
CA TRP A 137 5.50 -3.36 -1.65
C TRP A 137 6.66 -3.33 -2.63
N ILE A 138 6.68 -2.23 -3.38
CA ILE A 138 7.66 -1.92 -4.41
C ILE A 138 8.58 -0.83 -3.85
N TYR A 139 9.81 -1.20 -3.49
CA TYR A 139 10.76 -0.30 -2.84
C TYR A 139 11.69 0.37 -3.83
N GLY A 140 11.70 1.70 -3.80
CA GLY A 140 12.61 2.53 -4.57
C GLY A 140 14.02 2.59 -3.96
N ASP A 141 14.19 3.33 -2.87
CA ASP A 141 15.47 3.49 -2.16
C ASP A 141 15.44 2.74 -0.84
N ILE A 142 15.94 1.50 -0.85
CA ILE A 142 16.09 0.70 0.34
C ILE A 142 17.43 -0.04 0.29
N ASP A 143 18.10 -0.10 1.44
CA ASP A 143 19.33 -0.88 1.60
C ASP A 143 19.02 -2.39 1.49
N MET A 144 20.02 -3.16 1.05
CA MET A 144 19.92 -4.61 0.92
C MET A 144 19.63 -5.25 2.29
N ASP A 145 20.25 -4.72 3.34
CA ASP A 145 20.18 -5.22 4.71
C ASP A 145 18.91 -4.77 5.46
N THR A 146 18.08 -3.91 4.86
CA THR A 146 16.85 -3.45 5.51
C THR A 146 15.85 -4.59 5.61
N CYS A 147 15.53 -4.94 6.85
CA CYS A 147 14.46 -5.88 7.18
C CYS A 147 13.12 -5.37 6.64
N LEU A 148 12.41 -6.23 5.91
CA LEU A 148 11.07 -5.91 5.43
C LEU A 148 10.09 -5.86 6.61
N PRO A 149 9.10 -4.95 6.58
CA PRO A 149 8.00 -4.99 7.52
C PRO A 149 7.24 -6.31 7.36
N TYR A 150 6.76 -6.82 8.48
CA TYR A 150 5.98 -8.05 8.58
C TYR A 150 4.78 -7.81 9.50
N PHE A 151 3.74 -8.62 9.37
CA PHE A 151 2.57 -8.56 10.23
C PHE A 151 2.91 -9.01 11.66
N ASP A 152 2.71 -8.12 12.63
CA ASP A 152 2.81 -8.40 14.07
C ASP A 152 1.57 -7.83 14.80
N PRO A 153 0.66 -8.69 15.33
CA PRO A 153 0.74 -10.15 15.35
C PRO A 153 0.57 -10.79 13.97
N ILE A 154 0.99 -12.05 13.82
CA ILE A 154 0.79 -12.84 12.59
C ILE A 154 -0.69 -12.84 12.22
N LEU A 155 -0.98 -12.58 10.95
CA LEU A 155 -2.34 -12.55 10.41
C LEU A 155 -3.11 -13.84 10.72
N LYS A 156 -4.35 -13.66 11.15
CA LYS A 156 -5.31 -14.75 11.27
C LYS A 156 -6.20 -14.73 10.04
N PHE A 157 -6.17 -15.80 9.27
CA PHE A 157 -7.01 -15.95 8.09
C PHE A 157 -8.35 -16.63 8.46
N LYS A 158 -9.45 -16.16 7.86
CA LYS A 158 -10.72 -16.88 7.90
C LYS A 158 -10.51 -18.20 7.17
N GLN A 159 -10.80 -19.31 7.86
CA GLN A 159 -10.77 -20.64 7.24
C GLN A 159 -11.64 -20.64 5.98
N LYS A 160 -11.15 -21.28 4.91
CA LYS A 160 -11.80 -21.44 3.59
C LYS A 160 -11.76 -20.22 2.66
N THR A 161 -11.77 -18.98 3.17
CA THR A 161 -11.70 -17.78 2.30
C THR A 161 -10.29 -17.19 2.20
N LEU A 162 -9.42 -17.47 3.19
CA LEU A 162 -8.09 -16.87 3.32
C LEU A 162 -8.11 -15.33 3.33
N LEU A 163 -9.25 -14.74 3.66
CA LEU A 163 -9.36 -13.32 3.92
C LEU A 163 -8.87 -13.04 5.34
N ASP A 164 -8.17 -11.94 5.53
CA ASP A 164 -7.76 -11.51 6.85
C ASP A 164 -8.97 -11.31 7.76
N VAL A 165 -8.91 -11.91 8.95
CA VAL A 165 -9.94 -11.75 10.00
C VAL A 165 -9.86 -10.35 10.59
N ASP A 166 -8.69 -9.75 10.55
CA ASP A 166 -8.37 -8.46 11.14
C ASP A 166 -8.04 -7.41 10.06
N SER A 167 -9.02 -7.00 9.24
CA SER A 167 -8.92 -5.76 8.44
C SER A 167 -8.65 -4.50 9.29
N THR A 168 -8.59 -4.63 10.62
CA THR A 168 -8.31 -3.58 11.60
C THR A 168 -6.99 -3.77 12.35
N THR A 169 -6.22 -4.86 12.18
CA THR A 169 -4.87 -5.00 12.76
C THR A 169 -3.80 -4.71 11.71
N PHE A 170 -3.81 -3.47 11.23
CA PHE A 170 -2.71 -2.93 10.45
C PHE A 170 -1.70 -2.30 11.39
N THR A 171 -0.58 -2.97 11.63
CA THR A 171 0.63 -2.37 12.24
C THR A 171 1.64 -2.02 11.16
N GLY A 172 1.25 -1.12 10.26
CA GLY A 172 2.20 -0.18 9.67
C GLY A 172 1.86 0.27 8.26
N PRO A 173 1.96 1.55 7.93
CA PRO A 173 1.21 2.61 8.56
C PRO A 173 0.49 3.45 7.47
N ARG A 174 -0.76 3.92 7.69
CA ARG A 174 -0.98 5.37 7.54
C ARG A 174 0.09 5.87 8.48
N SER A 175 1.24 6.40 7.98
CA SER A 175 2.46 6.61 8.81
C SER A 175 2.01 6.88 10.23
N GLN A 176 2.42 6.14 11.27
CA GLN A 176 1.85 6.37 12.61
C GLN A 176 1.95 7.86 12.98
N SER A 177 2.87 8.56 12.30
CA SER A 177 2.83 9.96 11.92
C SER A 177 1.46 10.51 11.45
N SER A 178 0.97 10.28 10.22
CA SER A 178 -0.28 10.82 9.65
C SER A 178 -1.58 10.59 10.45
N VAL A 179 -1.69 9.55 11.30
CA VAL A 179 -2.86 9.37 12.19
C VAL A 179 -2.77 10.39 13.33
N GLY A 180 -3.80 11.21 13.51
CA GLY A 180 -3.76 12.29 14.51
C GLY A 180 -2.79 13.43 14.15
N ARG A 181 -2.34 13.49 12.88
CA ARG A 181 -1.64 14.64 12.30
C ARG A 181 -2.58 15.46 11.43
N LEU A 182 -2.54 16.77 11.63
CA LEU A 182 -3.23 17.76 10.81
C LEU A 182 -2.16 18.66 10.17
N ILE A 183 -2.14 18.72 8.85
CA ILE A 183 -1.34 19.70 8.13
C ILE A 183 -2.23 20.87 7.77
N THR A 184 -1.82 22.08 8.14
CA THR A 184 -2.52 23.29 7.76
C THR A 184 -1.60 24.15 6.91
N SER A 185 -2.08 24.57 5.74
CA SER A 185 -1.28 25.27 4.75
C SER A 185 -1.90 26.61 4.39
N ASN A 186 -1.06 27.65 4.24
CA ASN A 186 -1.47 28.95 3.71
C ASN A 186 -1.00 29.21 2.27
N HIS A 187 -0.32 28.25 1.65
CA HIS A 187 0.14 28.37 0.27
C HIS A 187 -1.00 28.27 -0.74
N THR A 188 -0.97 29.14 -1.77
CA THR A 188 -1.94 29.17 -2.88
C THR A 188 -1.90 27.94 -3.79
N ASN A 189 -0.81 27.19 -3.74
CA ASN A 189 -0.57 26.04 -4.60
C ASN A 189 -0.94 24.70 -3.92
N HIS A 190 -1.46 24.73 -2.69
CA HIS A 190 -1.90 23.52 -1.99
C HIS A 190 -3.44 23.51 -1.87
N SER A 191 -4.08 22.63 -2.64
CA SER A 191 -5.54 22.48 -2.69
C SER A 191 -6.01 21.31 -1.82
N ALA A 192 -6.88 21.60 -0.85
CA ALA A 192 -7.53 20.58 -0.04
C ALA A 192 -8.62 19.86 -0.86
N ASN A 193 -9.30 20.58 -1.76
CA ASN A 193 -10.30 19.98 -2.65
C ASN A 193 -9.69 18.98 -3.63
N GLU A 194 -8.56 19.34 -4.25
CA GLU A 194 -7.85 18.44 -5.17
C GLU A 194 -7.34 17.20 -4.44
N LEU A 195 -6.77 17.38 -3.23
CA LEU A 195 -6.36 16.27 -2.39
C LEU A 195 -7.54 15.35 -2.06
N CYS A 196 -8.68 15.87 -1.63
CA CYS A 196 -9.83 15.03 -1.28
C CYS A 196 -10.51 14.37 -2.48
N ALA A 197 -10.53 15.02 -3.65
CA ALA A 197 -11.16 14.50 -4.86
C ALA A 197 -10.26 13.49 -5.61
N SER A 198 -8.98 13.40 -5.26
CA SER A 198 -8.04 12.46 -5.86
C SER A 198 -8.16 11.08 -5.22
N ASP A 199 -8.41 10.07 -6.06
CA ASP A 199 -8.50 8.66 -5.64
C ASP A 199 -7.16 8.10 -5.17
N ASN A 200 -6.04 8.69 -5.61
CA ASN A 200 -4.68 8.22 -5.35
C ASN A 200 -3.85 9.13 -4.43
N SER A 201 -4.43 10.22 -3.89
CA SER A 201 -3.75 11.06 -2.89
C SER A 201 -3.71 10.35 -1.54
N VAL A 202 -2.59 10.41 -0.81
CA VAL A 202 -2.47 9.80 0.53
C VAL A 202 -1.67 10.74 1.43
N GLY A 203 -2.14 10.97 2.65
CA GLY A 203 -1.51 11.90 3.59
C GLY A 203 -2.23 12.04 4.93
N PRO A 204 -1.70 12.86 5.86
CA PRO A 204 -2.44 13.34 7.03
C PRO A 204 -3.65 14.17 6.60
N ASP A 205 -4.60 14.40 7.51
CA ASP A 205 -5.71 15.30 7.22
C ASP A 205 -5.18 16.71 6.94
N PHE A 206 -5.83 17.44 6.03
CA PHE A 206 -5.22 18.63 5.42
C PHE A 206 -6.18 19.83 5.42
N VAL A 207 -5.66 21.01 5.75
CA VAL A 207 -6.39 22.28 5.68
C VAL A 207 -5.71 23.21 4.68
N SER A 208 -6.50 23.77 3.75
CA SER A 208 -6.10 24.89 2.91
C SER A 208 -6.79 26.17 3.38
N HIS A 209 -6.03 27.14 3.88
CA HIS A 209 -6.55 28.45 4.28
C HIS A 209 -7.01 29.29 3.07
N GLN A 210 -6.39 29.06 1.91
CA GLN A 210 -6.72 29.77 0.67
C GLN A 210 -8.09 29.35 0.15
N GLU A 211 -8.42 28.06 0.29
CA GLU A 211 -9.71 27.53 -0.11
C GLU A 211 -10.76 27.63 1.00
N GLY A 212 -10.33 27.76 2.26
CA GLY A 212 -11.22 27.65 3.41
C GLY A 212 -11.80 26.24 3.54
N VAL A 213 -11.00 25.21 3.24
CA VAL A 213 -11.44 23.80 3.20
C VAL A 213 -10.52 22.92 4.03
N TYR A 214 -11.14 22.01 4.77
CA TYR A 214 -10.55 20.86 5.43
C TYR A 214 -10.86 19.59 4.63
N CYS A 215 -9.84 18.78 4.41
CA CYS A 215 -9.95 17.49 3.76
C CYS A 215 -9.74 16.36 4.79
N ASP A 216 -10.80 15.60 5.03
CA ASP A 216 -10.72 14.31 5.70
C ASP A 216 -10.12 13.30 4.70
N MET A 217 -8.82 13.05 4.83
CA MET A 217 -8.09 12.15 3.93
C MET A 217 -8.43 10.68 4.17
N GLU A 218 -9.06 10.35 5.29
CA GLU A 218 -9.50 8.99 5.63
C GLU A 218 -10.81 8.63 4.94
N ASN A 219 -11.77 9.55 4.98
CA ASN A 219 -13.08 9.36 4.33
C ASN A 219 -13.15 9.98 2.93
N LYS A 220 -12.06 10.60 2.46
CA LYS A 220 -11.98 11.37 1.21
C LYS A 220 -13.10 12.39 1.10
N GLN A 221 -13.31 13.14 2.18
CA GLN A 221 -14.43 14.07 2.28
C GLN A 221 -13.95 15.49 2.62
N ALA A 222 -14.30 16.42 1.74
CA ALA A 222 -14.01 17.84 1.94
C ALA A 222 -15.13 18.49 2.77
N TYR A 223 -14.74 19.28 3.77
CA TYR A 223 -15.61 20.10 4.58
C TYR A 223 -15.11 21.55 4.58
N PRO A 224 -16.02 22.54 4.57
CA PRO A 224 -15.64 23.93 4.74
C PRO A 224 -15.12 24.22 6.16
N LEU A 225 -14.26 25.23 6.30
CA LEU A 225 -13.86 25.77 7.60
C LEU A 225 -14.99 26.60 8.21
N CYS A 226 -15.08 26.60 9.54
CA CYS A 226 -16.08 27.40 10.23
C CYS A 226 -15.78 28.91 10.04
N LEU A 227 -16.80 29.67 9.63
CA LEU A 227 -16.68 31.12 9.45
C LEU A 227 -16.65 31.84 10.80
N LEU A 228 -15.64 32.68 11.02
CA LEU A 228 -15.49 33.51 12.23
C LEU A 228 -16.57 34.60 12.38
N ASN A 229 -17.33 34.89 11.32
CA ASN A 229 -18.42 35.86 11.33
C ASN A 229 -19.60 35.36 10.48
N PRO A 230 -20.75 34.98 11.08
CA PRO A 230 -21.93 34.49 10.36
C PRO A 230 -22.71 35.61 9.63
N SER A 231 -22.04 36.67 9.21
CA SER A 231 -22.69 37.93 8.82
C SER A 231 -23.23 37.97 7.40
N ASN A 232 -23.02 36.93 6.58
CA ASN A 232 -23.80 36.75 5.37
C ASN A 232 -23.62 35.35 4.78
N SER A 233 -24.76 34.69 4.62
CA SER A 233 -25.05 33.66 3.62
C SER A 233 -24.54 32.24 3.86
N THR A 234 -25.54 31.35 3.86
CA THR A 234 -25.48 29.89 3.80
C THR A 234 -25.04 29.23 5.11
N THR A 235 -26.02 28.76 5.89
CA THR A 235 -25.81 27.92 7.08
C THR A 235 -25.07 26.65 6.69
N VAL A 236 -23.74 26.65 6.83
CA VAL A 236 -22.92 25.45 6.70
C VAL A 236 -23.27 24.53 7.87
N GLU A 237 -23.90 23.40 7.58
CA GLU A 237 -24.40 22.49 8.62
C GLU A 237 -23.26 21.81 9.39
N ILE A 238 -22.18 21.46 8.68
CA ILE A 238 -20.99 20.80 9.22
C ILE A 238 -19.76 21.55 8.72
N CYS A 239 -18.92 22.02 9.65
CA CYS A 239 -17.67 22.72 9.33
C CYS A 239 -16.53 22.23 10.23
N PHE A 240 -15.29 22.44 9.78
CA PHE A 240 -14.11 22.18 10.59
C PHE A 240 -13.67 23.44 11.34
N ASP A 241 -13.61 23.34 12.67
CA ASP A 241 -13.15 24.42 13.53
C ASP A 241 -11.63 24.30 13.72
N LEU A 242 -10.89 25.35 13.34
CA LEU A 242 -9.44 25.36 13.41
C LEU A 242 -8.89 25.52 14.84
N GLU A 243 -9.62 26.19 15.73
CA GLU A 243 -9.13 26.48 17.08
C GLU A 243 -9.08 25.20 17.92
N ILE A 244 -10.14 24.39 17.80
CA ILE A 244 -10.29 23.12 18.52
C ILE A 244 -9.98 21.90 17.65
N SER A 245 -9.69 22.10 16.36
CA SER A 245 -9.33 21.06 15.39
C SER A 245 -10.33 19.90 15.34
N VAL A 246 -11.62 20.22 15.29
CA VAL A 246 -12.69 19.21 15.21
C VAL A 246 -13.77 19.59 14.21
N LEU A 247 -14.46 18.58 13.67
CA LEU A 247 -15.68 18.80 12.91
C LEU A 247 -16.83 19.12 13.86
N VAL A 248 -17.48 20.27 13.62
CA VAL A 248 -18.60 20.76 14.40
C VAL A 248 -19.86 20.69 13.56
N ASN A 249 -20.94 20.15 14.14
CA ASN A 249 -22.29 20.28 13.59
C ASN A 249 -22.96 21.49 14.23
N GLN A 250 -23.35 22.49 13.44
CA GLN A 250 -24.02 23.69 13.95
C GLN A 250 -25.53 23.48 14.17
N LYS A 251 -26.08 22.32 13.78
CA LYS A 251 -27.48 21.94 14.02
C LYS A 251 -27.61 20.98 15.21
N PRO A 252 -28.74 21.00 15.93
CA PRO A 252 -29.06 19.96 16.91
C PRO A 252 -29.14 18.60 16.22
N ILE A 253 -28.38 17.63 16.72
CA ILE A 253 -28.32 16.26 16.18
C ILE A 253 -29.70 15.62 16.32
N ASN A 254 -30.33 15.25 15.20
CA ASN A 254 -31.50 14.39 15.21
C ASN A 254 -31.06 12.92 15.26
N ALA A 255 -31.91 12.04 15.80
CA ALA A 255 -31.63 10.60 15.89
C ALA A 255 -31.41 9.87 14.54
N ARG A 256 -31.52 10.58 13.41
CA ARG A 256 -31.29 10.07 12.04
C ARG A 256 -30.05 10.66 11.37
N ASP A 257 -29.35 11.59 12.01
CA ASP A 257 -28.18 12.24 11.42
C ASP A 257 -26.96 11.30 11.53
N LYS A 258 -26.15 11.26 10.47
CA LYS A 258 -24.92 10.46 10.44
C LYS A 258 -23.94 11.03 11.45
N SER A 259 -23.39 10.18 12.33
CA SER A 259 -22.36 10.61 13.28
C SER A 259 -21.17 11.20 12.52
N LEU A 260 -20.71 12.37 12.97
CA LEU A 260 -19.47 12.95 12.46
C LEU A 260 -18.28 12.07 12.86
N PRO A 261 -17.23 12.01 12.02
CA PRO A 261 -15.96 11.42 12.42
C PRO A 261 -15.45 12.12 13.69
N ASN A 262 -15.26 11.37 14.76
CA ASN A 262 -14.62 11.88 15.97
C ASN A 262 -13.12 11.68 15.84
N LYS A 263 -12.40 12.75 15.52
CA LYS A 263 -10.94 12.75 15.32
C LYS A 263 -10.27 13.61 16.37
N GLU A 264 -9.18 13.09 16.94
CA GLU A 264 -8.29 13.83 17.82
C GLU A 264 -6.93 14.00 17.13
N TYR A 265 -6.42 15.23 17.11
CA TYR A 265 -5.10 15.54 16.55
C TYR A 265 -4.10 15.79 17.67
N HIS A 266 -3.02 15.02 17.67
CA HIS A 266 -1.93 15.14 18.62
C HIS A 266 -0.74 15.92 18.05
N THR A 267 -0.73 16.16 16.74
CA THR A 267 0.33 16.91 16.05
C THR A 267 -0.29 17.78 14.97
N VAL A 268 -0.05 19.09 15.05
CA VAL A 268 -0.51 20.06 14.04
C VAL A 268 0.71 20.75 13.46
N GLU A 269 0.85 20.70 12.14
CA GLU A 269 1.94 21.34 11.41
C GLU A 269 1.39 22.46 10.53
N TYR A 270 2.17 23.53 10.43
CA TYR A 270 1.83 24.72 9.67
C TYR A 270 2.85 24.88 8.55
N TRP A 271 2.36 24.87 7.30
CA TRP A 271 3.15 25.06 6.08
C TRP A 271 2.85 26.42 5.46
#